data_AF-A0A6V7U530-F1
#
_entry.id   AF-A0A6V7U530-F1
#
_cell.length_a   1.000
_cell.length_b   1.000
_cell.length_c   1.000
_cell.angle_alpha   90.00
_cell.angle_beta   90.00
_cell.angle_gamma   90.00
#
_symmetry.space_group_name_H-M   'P 1'
#
loop_
_entity.id
_entity.type
_entity.pdbx_description
1 polymer ?
#
loop_
_entity_poly.entity_id
_entity_poly.type
_entity_poly.pdbx_seq_one_letter_code
_entity_poly.pdbx_strand_id
1 'polypeptide(L)'
;MSGEECVSLYKQKFGLNPEWLIRCPGRVNLIGEHIDYSNYPVLPMAIEDSTWVAAGIATANNNETKEIKLENANSRYNPFTLEIGNSFSNSSANGKSPQWYHYFFAGWRGALERLYGNENLEQAKGMFILIGSKIPPSAGLSSSSALVCAAALATLCVQTGQAFGSISKAN
;
A
#
# COMPACT_ATOMS: atom_id res chain seq x y z
N MET A 1 6.14 -14.05 4.48
CA MET A 1 5.21 -14.51 3.44
C MET A 1 5.81 -14.35 2.04
N SER A 2 5.60 -15.31 1.14
CA SER A 2 5.89 -15.25 -0.31
C SER A 2 4.71 -14.63 -1.08
N GLY A 3 4.90 -14.33 -2.37
CA GLY A 3 3.82 -13.83 -3.22
C GLY A 3 2.66 -14.84 -3.38
N GLU A 4 2.98 -16.12 -3.56
CA GLU A 4 1.98 -17.20 -3.70
C GLU A 4 1.14 -17.41 -2.43
N GLU A 5 1.78 -17.36 -1.26
CA GLU A 5 1.10 -17.40 0.03
C GLU A 5 0.15 -16.20 0.21
N CYS A 6 0.58 -15.01 -0.24
CA CYS A 6 -0.24 -13.80 -0.20
C CYS A 6 -1.48 -13.95 -1.10
N VAL A 7 -1.32 -14.42 -2.34
CA VAL A 7 -2.44 -14.69 -3.24
C VAL A 7 -3.41 -15.73 -2.65
N SER A 8 -2.89 -16.80 -2.06
CA SER A 8 -3.70 -17.87 -1.46
C SER A 8 -4.52 -17.35 -0.28
N LEU A 9 -3.90 -16.57 0.61
CA LEU A 9 -4.59 -15.97 1.75
C LEU A 9 -5.61 -14.92 1.30
N TYR A 10 -5.35 -14.18 0.22
CA TYR A 10 -6.30 -13.21 -0.33
C TYR A 10 -7.58 -13.92 -0.75
N LYS A 11 -7.45 -15.04 -1.49
CA LYS A 11 -8.59 -15.88 -1.90
C LYS A 11 -9.36 -16.41 -0.69
N GLN A 12 -8.65 -16.83 0.36
CA GLN A 12 -9.29 -17.31 1.58
C GLN A 12 -10.08 -16.20 2.30
N LYS A 13 -9.54 -14.98 2.36
CA LYS A 13 -10.13 -13.85 3.08
C LYS A 13 -11.31 -13.21 2.34
N PHE A 14 -11.20 -13.06 1.02
CA PHE A 14 -12.17 -12.31 0.23
C PHE A 14 -13.04 -13.19 -0.68
N GLY A 15 -12.72 -14.49 -0.84
CA GLY A 15 -13.45 -15.39 -1.74
C GLY A 15 -13.23 -15.09 -3.23
N LEU A 16 -12.27 -14.23 -3.57
CA LEU A 16 -12.00 -13.73 -4.92
C LEU A 16 -10.52 -13.90 -5.25
N ASN A 17 -10.18 -14.01 -6.53
CA ASN A 17 -8.79 -13.92 -6.97
C ASN A 17 -8.34 -12.46 -6.94
N PRO A 18 -7.12 -12.14 -6.46
CA PRO A 18 -6.59 -10.79 -6.62
C PRO A 18 -6.31 -10.52 -8.10
N GLU A 19 -6.58 -9.30 -8.55
CA GLU A 19 -6.24 -8.85 -9.90
C GLU A 19 -4.76 -8.50 -10.04
N TRP A 20 -4.15 -8.04 -8.95
CA TRP A 20 -2.78 -7.55 -8.92
C TRP A 20 -2.01 -8.13 -7.75
N LEU A 21 -0.76 -8.50 -8.00
CA LEU A 21 0.22 -8.85 -6.97
C LEU A 21 1.43 -7.92 -7.08
N ILE A 22 1.66 -7.15 -6.03
CA ILE A 22 2.72 -6.15 -5.95
C ILE A 22 3.80 -6.65 -5.00
N ARG A 23 5.07 -6.48 -5.40
CA ARG A 23 6.23 -6.66 -4.53
C ARG A 23 6.96 -5.34 -4.40
N CYS A 24 7.19 -4.88 -3.17
CA CYS A 24 8.07 -3.76 -2.90
C CYS A 24 9.15 -4.17 -1.89
N PRO A 25 10.43 -4.15 -2.27
CA PRO A 25 11.52 -4.51 -1.36
C PRO A 25 11.71 -3.45 -0.26
N GLY A 26 12.21 -3.89 0.88
CA GLY A 26 12.85 -2.98 1.84
C GLY A 26 14.16 -2.45 1.29
N ARG A 27 14.85 -1.64 2.10
CA ARG A 27 16.19 -1.16 1.74
C ARG A 27 17.07 -1.00 2.96
N VAL A 28 18.36 -1.17 2.75
CA VAL A 28 19.41 -0.74 3.67
C VAL A 28 20.12 0.47 3.08
N ASN A 29 20.65 1.32 3.95
CA ASN A 29 21.53 2.39 3.53
C ASN A 29 22.97 1.95 3.84
N LEU A 30 23.86 2.00 2.86
CA LEU A 30 25.27 1.62 3.04
C LEU A 30 26.05 2.79 3.65
N ILE A 31 25.76 4.01 3.21
CA ILE A 31 26.31 5.26 3.74
C ILE A 31 25.39 6.44 3.43
N GLY A 32 25.41 7.45 4.31
CA GLY A 32 24.62 8.66 4.19
C GLY A 32 23.36 8.65 5.05
N GLU A 33 23.50 8.35 6.33
CA GLU A 33 22.39 8.47 7.29
C GLU A 33 22.13 9.93 7.63
N HIS A 34 20.86 10.32 7.75
CA HIS A 34 20.45 11.65 8.23
C HIS A 34 20.92 12.84 7.38
N ILE A 35 21.17 12.63 6.08
CA ILE A 35 21.59 13.70 5.15
C ILE A 35 20.67 13.84 3.94
N ASP A 36 19.77 12.88 3.72
CA ASP A 36 18.83 12.85 2.59
C ASP A 36 17.81 13.99 2.66
N TYR A 37 17.26 14.28 3.84
CA TYR A 37 16.37 15.43 4.06
C TYR A 37 17.07 16.79 3.93
N SER A 38 18.39 16.81 3.85
CA SER A 38 19.20 18.01 3.55
C SER A 38 19.63 18.07 2.09
N ASN A 39 19.00 17.28 1.21
CA ASN A 39 19.28 17.18 -0.22
C ASN A 39 20.71 16.71 -0.57
N TYR A 40 21.40 16.03 0.35
CA TYR A 40 22.67 15.37 0.03
C TYR A 40 22.45 13.96 -0.54
N PRO A 41 23.35 13.48 -1.41
CA PRO A 41 23.27 12.13 -1.96
C PRO A 41 23.53 11.08 -0.88
N VAL A 42 22.87 9.93 -1.03
CA VAL A 42 22.99 8.74 -0.17
C VAL A 42 23.25 7.50 -1.02
N LEU A 43 23.78 6.42 -0.43
CA LEU A 43 24.04 5.16 -1.14
C LEU A 43 23.23 3.99 -0.55
N PRO A 44 21.95 3.86 -0.92
CA PRO A 44 21.10 2.77 -0.47
C PRO A 44 21.12 1.57 -1.42
N MET A 45 20.62 0.45 -0.93
CA MET A 45 20.44 -0.78 -1.70
C MET A 45 19.13 -1.45 -1.27
N ALA A 46 18.32 -1.88 -2.26
CA ALA A 46 17.15 -2.70 -2.00
C ALA A 46 17.56 -4.09 -1.49
N ILE A 47 16.80 -4.65 -0.55
CA ILE A 47 17.03 -6.01 -0.03
C ILE A 47 16.01 -6.98 -0.58
N GLU A 48 16.26 -8.28 -0.41
CA GLU A 48 15.32 -9.32 -0.88
C GLU A 48 14.00 -9.31 -0.11
N ASP A 49 14.07 -9.07 1.20
CA ASP A 49 12.89 -8.96 2.06
C ASP A 49 11.96 -7.86 1.56
N SER A 50 10.71 -8.23 1.36
CA SER A 50 9.73 -7.40 0.66
C SER A 50 8.40 -7.39 1.39
N THR A 51 7.65 -6.32 1.14
CA THR A 51 6.21 -6.25 1.34
C THR A 51 5.51 -6.70 0.06
N TRP A 52 4.63 -7.68 0.20
CA TRP A 52 3.73 -8.16 -0.82
C TRP A 52 2.33 -7.59 -0.59
N VAL A 53 1.68 -7.17 -1.66
CA VAL A 53 0.29 -6.69 -1.64
C VAL A 53 -0.49 -7.38 -2.74
N ALA A 54 -1.47 -8.19 -2.35
CA ALA A 54 -2.49 -8.72 -3.25
C ALA A 54 -3.68 -7.75 -3.23
N ALA A 55 -4.11 -7.30 -4.41
CA ALA A 55 -5.12 -6.26 -4.56
C ALA A 55 -6.12 -6.57 -5.67
N GLY A 56 -7.34 -6.07 -5.53
CA GLY A 56 -8.38 -6.12 -6.55
C GLY A 56 -9.49 -5.11 -6.24
N ILE A 57 -10.31 -4.81 -7.23
CA ILE A 57 -11.52 -3.99 -7.09
C ILE A 57 -12.43 -4.63 -6.03
N ALA A 58 -12.94 -3.80 -5.12
CA ALA A 58 -13.91 -4.26 -4.14
C ALA A 58 -15.25 -4.53 -4.83
N THR A 59 -15.72 -5.77 -4.74
CA THR A 59 -17.01 -6.18 -5.32
C THR A 59 -17.88 -6.86 -4.27
N ALA A 60 -19.17 -6.57 -4.27
CA ALA A 60 -20.19 -7.27 -3.50
C ALA A 60 -21.38 -7.60 -4.42
N ASN A 61 -21.83 -8.85 -4.43
CA ASN A 61 -22.91 -9.32 -5.32
C ASN A 61 -22.70 -8.94 -6.79
N ASN A 62 -21.46 -9.09 -7.29
CA ASN A 62 -21.03 -8.71 -8.65
C ASN A 62 -21.11 -7.21 -9.01
N ASN A 63 -21.30 -6.33 -8.02
CA ASN A 63 -21.23 -4.88 -8.22
C ASN A 63 -20.01 -4.29 -7.52
N GLU A 64 -19.36 -3.31 -8.16
CA GLU A 64 -18.28 -2.54 -7.54
C GLU A 64 -18.80 -1.79 -6.30
N THR A 65 -18.00 -1.76 -5.24
CA THR A 65 -18.29 -1.00 -4.03
C THR A 65 -17.28 0.13 -3.88
N LYS A 66 -17.58 1.07 -2.98
CA LYS A 66 -16.67 2.15 -2.58
C LYS A 66 -15.87 1.79 -1.33
N GLU A 67 -15.82 0.52 -0.97
CA GLU A 67 -15.17 0.05 0.26
C GLU A 67 -13.69 -0.26 0.02
N ILE A 68 -12.84 0.13 0.95
CA ILE A 68 -11.44 -0.25 1.04
C ILE A 68 -11.29 -1.18 2.24
N LYS A 69 -11.06 -2.47 2.00
CA LYS A 69 -10.80 -3.46 3.05
C LYS A 69 -9.33 -3.83 3.07
N LEU A 70 -8.68 -3.63 4.21
CA LEU A 70 -7.28 -3.97 4.44
C LEU A 70 -7.18 -5.15 5.41
N GLU A 71 -6.62 -6.25 4.93
CA GLU A 71 -6.26 -7.42 5.72
C GLU A 71 -4.73 -7.55 5.79
N ASN A 72 -4.24 -8.18 6.85
CA ASN A 72 -2.82 -8.45 7.01
C ASN A 72 -2.58 -9.95 7.27
N ALA A 73 -1.52 -10.47 6.67
CA ALA A 73 -1.05 -11.84 6.89
C ALA A 73 -0.59 -12.09 8.34
N ASN A 74 -0.10 -11.04 9.02
CA ASN A 74 0.29 -11.11 10.41
C ASN A 74 -0.87 -10.64 11.30
N SER A 75 -1.35 -11.55 12.14
CA SER A 75 -2.49 -11.33 13.05
C SER A 75 -2.26 -10.24 14.11
N ARG A 76 -1.01 -9.77 14.30
CA ARG A 76 -0.71 -8.59 15.10
C ARG A 76 -1.37 -7.32 14.55
N TYR A 77 -1.60 -7.26 13.24
CA TYR A 77 -2.18 -6.11 12.56
C TYR A 77 -3.65 -6.37 12.28
N ASN A 78 -4.51 -5.79 13.12
CA ASN A 78 -5.95 -5.93 12.98
C ASN A 78 -6.43 -5.42 11.61
N PRO A 79 -7.43 -6.07 10.99
CA PRO A 79 -8.06 -5.59 9.76
C PRO A 79 -8.64 -4.18 9.92
N PHE A 80 -8.72 -3.46 8.81
CA PHE A 80 -9.28 -2.11 8.77
C PHE A 80 -10.13 -1.91 7.52
N THR A 81 -11.27 -1.27 7.67
CA THR A 81 -12.19 -0.98 6.57
C THR A 81 -12.54 0.50 6.54
N LEU A 82 -12.56 1.08 5.35
CA LEU A 82 -12.98 2.45 5.10
C LEU A 82 -13.93 2.47 3.91
N GLU A 83 -14.94 3.33 3.93
CA GLU A 83 -15.75 3.63 2.76
C GLU A 83 -15.31 4.97 2.14
N ILE A 84 -15.05 4.98 0.84
CA ILE A 84 -14.65 6.17 0.09
C ILE A 84 -15.80 7.19 0.10
N GLY A 85 -15.46 8.46 0.38
CA GLY A 85 -16.44 9.54 0.56
C GLY A 85 -16.73 9.83 2.03
N ASN A 86 -16.47 8.89 2.95
CA ASN A 86 -16.41 9.23 4.37
C ASN A 86 -15.13 10.03 4.64
N SER A 87 -15.24 11.09 5.44
CA SER A 87 -14.08 11.89 5.83
C SER A 87 -13.00 10.99 6.41
N PHE A 88 -11.89 10.84 5.69
CA PHE A 88 -10.67 10.24 6.21
C PHE A 88 -10.10 11.22 7.25
N SER A 89 -10.63 11.14 8.47
CA SER A 89 -10.06 11.88 9.59
C SER A 89 -8.68 11.29 9.84
N ASN A 90 -7.64 12.06 9.56
CA ASN A 90 -6.28 11.80 10.04
C ASN A 90 -6.36 11.69 11.57
N SER A 91 -6.60 10.47 12.06
CA SER A 91 -6.84 10.17 13.47
C SER A 91 -5.57 10.35 14.33
N SER A 92 -4.50 10.88 13.73
CA SER A 92 -3.31 11.36 14.42
C SER A 92 -3.56 12.61 15.27
N ALA A 93 -4.74 13.24 15.17
CA ALA A 93 -5.08 14.47 15.88
C ALA A 93 -5.11 14.36 17.42
N ASN A 94 -5.14 13.16 18.00
CA ASN A 94 -5.27 12.96 19.46
C ASN A 94 -3.99 12.43 20.14
N GLY A 95 -2.80 12.68 19.57
CA GLY A 95 -1.52 12.26 20.18
C GLY A 95 -1.29 10.73 20.22
N LYS A 96 -2.10 9.95 19.49
CA LYS A 96 -1.94 8.50 19.37
C LYS A 96 -0.88 8.16 18.31
N SER A 97 -0.09 7.13 18.58
CA SER A 97 0.85 6.58 17.60
C SER A 97 0.14 6.16 16.31
N PRO A 98 0.75 6.39 15.13
CA PRO A 98 0.15 6.01 13.85
C PRO A 98 -0.11 4.51 13.81
N GLN A 99 -1.30 4.13 13.36
CA GLN A 99 -1.65 2.75 13.10
C GLN A 99 -1.03 2.26 11.80
N TRP A 100 -0.85 0.95 11.67
CA TRP A 100 -0.18 0.34 10.50
C TRP A 100 -0.86 0.71 9.17
N TYR A 101 -2.20 0.81 9.15
CA TYR A 101 -2.96 1.13 7.94
C TYR A 101 -2.76 2.59 7.49
N HIS A 102 -2.31 3.50 8.35
CA HIS A 102 -2.00 4.88 7.93
C HIS A 102 -0.89 4.92 6.88
N TYR A 103 0.08 4.00 6.93
CA TYR A 103 1.12 3.89 5.90
C TYR A 103 0.53 3.46 4.55
N PHE A 104 -0.46 2.55 4.55
CA PHE A 104 -1.17 2.19 3.32
C PHE A 104 -1.90 3.42 2.75
N PHE A 105 -2.64 4.14 3.60
CA PHE A 105 -3.41 5.31 3.16
C PHE A 105 -2.53 6.47 2.69
N ALA A 106 -1.30 6.62 3.19
CA ALA A 106 -0.35 7.60 2.65
C ALA A 106 -0.03 7.31 1.17
N GLY A 107 0.21 6.06 0.81
CA GLY A 107 0.46 5.65 -0.58
C GLY A 107 -0.80 5.75 -1.45
N TRP A 108 -1.92 5.26 -0.94
CA TRP A 108 -3.23 5.36 -1.61
C TRP A 108 -3.62 6.81 -1.91
N ARG A 109 -3.50 7.70 -0.91
CA ARG A 109 -3.82 9.12 -1.06
C ARG A 109 -2.94 9.78 -2.11
N GLY A 110 -1.62 9.60 -2.03
CA GLY A 110 -0.71 10.18 -3.01
C GLY A 110 -0.95 9.68 -4.44
N ALA A 111 -1.30 8.40 -4.60
CA ALA A 111 -1.67 7.85 -5.90
C ALA A 111 -2.96 8.47 -6.46
N LEU A 112 -3.99 8.62 -5.62
CA LEU A 112 -5.25 9.23 -6.07
C LEU A 112 -5.12 10.72 -6.38
N GLU A 113 -4.36 11.47 -5.58
CA GLU A 113 -4.09 12.89 -5.86
C GLU A 113 -3.39 13.06 -7.21
N ARG A 114 -2.49 12.13 -7.57
CA ARG A 114 -1.83 12.12 -8.89
C ARG A 114 -2.76 11.78 -10.04
N LEU A 115 -3.79 10.96 -9.82
CA LEU A 115 -4.73 10.51 -10.85
C LEU A 115 -5.91 11.47 -11.04
N TYR A 116 -6.47 11.99 -9.95
CA TYR A 116 -7.75 12.70 -9.94
C TYR A 116 -7.65 14.15 -9.42
N GLY A 117 -6.51 14.54 -8.85
CA GLY A 117 -6.38 15.80 -8.11
C GLY A 117 -7.00 15.72 -6.71
N ASN A 118 -6.94 16.84 -5.97
CA ASN A 118 -7.33 16.87 -4.55
C ASN A 118 -8.85 16.86 -4.32
N GLU A 119 -9.65 17.26 -5.32
CA GLU A 119 -11.08 17.53 -5.16
C GLU A 119 -11.98 16.40 -5.68
N ASN A 120 -11.47 15.43 -6.44
CA ASN A 120 -12.27 14.43 -7.16
C ASN A 120 -12.08 12.99 -6.63
N LEU A 121 -11.81 12.84 -5.34
CA LEU A 121 -11.41 11.55 -4.77
C LEU A 121 -12.58 10.56 -4.62
N GLU A 122 -13.82 11.04 -4.66
CA GLU A 122 -15.01 10.18 -4.72
C GLU A 122 -15.07 9.32 -5.99
N GLN A 123 -14.33 9.68 -7.03
CA GLN A 123 -14.23 8.89 -8.26
C GLN A 123 -13.46 7.58 -8.06
N ALA A 124 -12.64 7.47 -7.00
CA ALA A 124 -11.86 6.28 -6.72
C ALA A 124 -12.74 5.03 -6.54
N LYS A 125 -12.30 3.91 -7.13
CA LYS A 125 -12.89 2.58 -6.94
C LYS A 125 -12.54 2.04 -5.55
N GLY A 126 -13.44 1.28 -4.93
CA GLY A 126 -13.14 0.50 -3.73
C GLY A 126 -12.12 -0.60 -4.03
N MET A 127 -11.42 -1.05 -3.01
CA MET A 127 -10.32 -2.01 -3.14
C MET A 127 -10.29 -3.02 -1.99
N PHE A 128 -10.16 -4.30 -2.31
CA PHE A 128 -9.79 -5.32 -1.32
C PHE A 128 -8.28 -5.55 -1.39
N ILE A 129 -7.64 -5.50 -0.23
CA ILE A 129 -6.19 -5.50 -0.08
C ILE A 129 -5.80 -6.52 0.98
N LEU A 130 -4.86 -7.40 0.63
CA LEU A 130 -4.13 -8.21 1.60
C LEU A 130 -2.65 -7.85 1.56
N ILE A 131 -2.08 -7.58 2.73
CA ILE A 131 -0.67 -7.24 2.90
C ILE A 131 0.06 -8.36 3.64
N GLY A 132 1.22 -8.75 3.13
CA GLY A 132 2.16 -9.63 3.84
C GLY A 132 3.59 -9.14 3.68
N SER A 133 4.33 -9.01 4.78
CA SER A 133 5.73 -8.54 4.73
C SER A 133 6.66 -9.52 5.43
N LYS A 134 7.87 -9.68 4.89
CA LYS A 134 9.00 -10.32 5.58
C LYS A 134 9.98 -9.32 6.19
N ILE A 135 9.84 -8.02 5.87
CA ILE A 135 10.75 -7.00 6.36
C ILE A 135 10.52 -6.84 7.88
N PRO A 136 11.53 -7.02 8.72
CA PRO A 136 11.41 -6.80 10.16
C PRO A 136 10.92 -5.38 10.47
N PRO A 137 9.80 -5.22 11.21
CA PRO A 137 9.29 -3.90 11.55
C PRO A 137 10.26 -3.15 12.47
N SER A 138 10.40 -1.84 12.25
CA SER A 138 11.21 -0.95 13.10
C SER A 138 12.71 -1.30 13.22
N ALA A 139 13.26 -2.01 12.23
CA ALA A 139 14.67 -2.42 12.22
C ALA A 139 15.60 -1.53 11.35
N GLY A 140 15.15 -0.33 10.97
CA GLY A 140 15.90 0.53 10.03
C GLY A 140 15.85 0.07 8.56
N LEU A 141 15.13 -1.02 8.26
CA LEU A 141 15.04 -1.65 6.93
C LEU A 141 13.93 -1.07 6.03
N SER A 142 13.34 0.07 6.42
CA SER A 142 12.29 0.76 5.65
C SER A 142 11.04 -0.07 5.36
N SER A 143 10.59 -0.88 6.32
CA SER A 143 9.32 -1.62 6.20
C SER A 143 8.12 -0.70 5.94
N SER A 144 8.10 0.49 6.53
CA SER A 144 7.06 1.52 6.32
C SER A 144 7.09 2.08 4.91
N SER A 145 8.26 2.49 4.41
CA SER A 145 8.41 3.00 3.05
C SER A 145 8.04 1.94 2.00
N ALA A 146 8.43 0.68 2.22
CA ALA A 146 8.05 -0.42 1.33
C ALA A 146 6.52 -0.61 1.28
N LEU A 147 5.82 -0.49 2.42
CA LEU A 147 4.36 -0.53 2.45
C LEU A 147 3.72 0.67 1.73
N VAL A 148 4.23 1.88 1.97
CA VAL A 148 3.73 3.10 1.29
C VAL A 148 3.88 2.99 -0.23
N CYS A 149 5.06 2.58 -0.71
CA CYS A 149 5.31 2.37 -2.13
C CYS A 149 4.43 1.25 -2.72
N ALA A 150 4.30 0.11 -2.03
CA ALA A 150 3.44 -0.97 -2.48
C ALA A 150 1.97 -0.56 -2.54
N ALA A 151 1.50 0.25 -1.58
CA ALA A 151 0.15 0.78 -1.55
C ALA A 151 -0.12 1.75 -2.70
N ALA A 152 0.81 2.67 -2.98
CA ALA A 152 0.70 3.59 -4.11
C ALA A 152 0.62 2.83 -5.44
N LEU A 153 1.51 1.84 -5.63
CA LEU A 153 1.50 0.97 -6.80
C LEU A 153 0.18 0.18 -6.88
N ALA A 154 -0.22 -0.56 -5.84
CA ALA A 154 -1.47 -1.30 -5.85
C ALA A 154 -2.68 -0.41 -6.21
N THR A 155 -2.71 0.82 -5.68
CA THR A 155 -3.74 1.82 -5.97
C THR A 155 -3.75 2.19 -7.45
N LEU A 156 -2.59 2.57 -8.01
CA LEU A 156 -2.50 2.93 -9.43
C LEU A 156 -2.97 1.79 -10.33
N CYS A 157 -2.56 0.55 -10.06
CA CYS A 157 -2.99 -0.61 -10.83
C CYS A 157 -4.50 -0.84 -10.78
N VAL A 158 -5.12 -0.82 -9.60
CA VAL A 158 -6.56 -1.08 -9.47
C VAL A 158 -7.39 0.05 -10.05
N GLN A 159 -6.98 1.31 -9.83
CA GLN A 159 -7.74 2.46 -10.34
C GLN A 159 -7.69 2.52 -11.88
N THR A 160 -6.52 2.31 -12.48
CA THR A 160 -6.32 2.43 -13.92
C THR A 160 -6.58 1.14 -14.70
N GLY A 161 -6.52 -0.03 -14.05
CA GLY A 161 -6.51 -1.32 -14.71
C GLY A 161 -5.22 -1.60 -15.52
N GLN A 162 -4.18 -0.79 -15.33
CA GLN A 162 -2.92 -0.89 -16.09
C GLN A 162 -1.75 -1.27 -15.19
N ALA A 163 -0.82 -2.06 -15.74
CA ALA A 163 0.45 -2.35 -15.08
C ALA A 163 1.38 -1.12 -15.07
N PHE A 164 2.33 -1.10 -14.14
CA PHE A 164 3.25 0.04 -13.89
C PHE A 164 4.24 0.38 -15.01
N GLY A 165 4.25 -0.37 -16.12
CA GLY A 165 5.16 -0.11 -17.24
C GLY A 165 5.04 1.30 -17.83
N SER A 166 3.93 2.00 -17.58
CA SER A 166 3.69 3.39 -17.99
C SER A 166 4.23 4.46 -17.02
N ILE A 167 4.67 4.07 -15.81
CA ILE A 167 5.21 5.00 -14.81
C ILE A 167 6.73 5.03 -14.95
N SER A 168 7.21 5.89 -15.84
CA SER A 168 8.63 6.22 -15.93
C SER A 168 8.91 7.55 -15.22
N LYS A 169 10.15 7.77 -14.78
CA LYS A 169 10.62 9.06 -14.23
C LYS A 169 10.49 10.22 -15.22
N ALA A 170 10.15 9.94 -16.48
CA ALA A 170 10.07 10.89 -17.58
C ALA A 170 8.65 11.38 -17.91
N ASN A 171 7.63 11.02 -17.11
CA ASN A 171 6.25 11.52 -17.27
C ASN A 171 5.84 12.46 -16.14
#